data_AF-A0A1Y2MRP9-F1
#
_entry.id   AF-A0A1Y2MRP9-F1
#
_cell.length_a   1.000
_cell.length_b   1.000
_cell.length_c   1.000
_cell.angle_alpha   90.00
_cell.angle_beta   90.00
_cell.angle_gamma   90.00
#
_symmetry.space_group_name_H-M   'P 1'
#
loop_
_entity.id
_entity.type
_entity.pdbx_description
1 polymer ?
#
loop_
_entity_poly.entity_id
_entity_poly.type
_entity_poly.pdbx_seq_one_letter_code
_entity_poly.pdbx_strand_id
1 'polypeptide(L)'
;MSVDPRPALVVLGTEQGGPAVGSGGEDLLAEADTVFAFPGEPESVALFYAEAWRVERISPRDGVARLTGWAAGGPAANGVLLVAGDPTADVALIAVLDGLARTAPDLDVRVVAGTRVAPPHRSPLIG
;
A
#
# COMPACT_ATOMS: atom_id res chain seq x y z
N MET A 1 7.54 11.84 26.35
CA MET A 1 8.10 10.63 25.74
C MET A 1 8.04 10.85 24.25
N SER A 2 9.18 11.16 23.61
CA SER A 2 9.23 11.28 22.16
C SER A 2 9.13 9.87 21.60
N VAL A 3 8.02 9.54 20.93
CA VAL A 3 7.99 8.35 20.09
C VAL A 3 8.97 8.66 18.97
N ASP A 4 10.11 7.96 18.93
CA ASP A 4 11.01 8.10 17.79
C ASP A 4 10.18 7.86 16.52
N PRO A 5 10.17 8.80 15.56
CA PRO A 5 9.43 8.59 14.34
C PRO A 5 10.01 7.33 13.69
N ARG A 6 9.12 6.39 13.39
CA ARG A 6 9.43 5.19 12.63
C ARG A 6 8.69 5.27 11.31
N PRO A 7 9.30 4.81 10.20
CA PRO A 7 8.58 4.72 8.95
C PRO A 7 7.41 3.76 9.13
N ALA A 8 6.27 4.10 8.54
CA ALA A 8 5.04 3.32 8.63
C ALA A 8 4.63 2.87 7.22
N LEU A 9 4.44 1.57 7.03
CA LEU A 9 3.94 0.99 5.79
C LEU A 9 2.56 0.39 6.01
N VAL A 10 1.54 1.01 5.42
CA VAL A 10 0.16 0.51 5.48
C VAL A 10 -0.14 -0.32 4.23
N VAL A 11 -0.63 -1.53 4.39
CA VAL A 11 -0.97 -2.42 3.27
C VAL A 11 -2.48 -2.43 3.06
N LEU A 12 -2.91 -2.11 1.83
CA LEU A 12 -4.31 -1.96 1.43
C LEU A 12 -4.66 -2.85 0.22
N GLY A 13 -5.90 -3.34 0.18
CA GLY A 13 -6.44 -4.13 -0.94
C GLY A 13 -7.38 -3.34 -1.87
N THR A 14 -7.59 -3.81 -3.10
CA THR A 14 -8.42 -3.13 -4.13
C THR A 14 -9.69 -3.88 -4.60
N GLU A 15 -10.10 -5.02 -4.00
CA GLU A 15 -11.19 -5.87 -4.55
C GLU A 15 -12.49 -5.13 -4.97
N GLN A 16 -12.98 -5.49 -6.17
CA GLN A 16 -14.37 -5.25 -6.60
C GLN A 16 -15.29 -6.37 -6.08
N GLY A 17 -16.32 -6.03 -5.30
CA GLY A 17 -17.45 -6.93 -5.05
C GLY A 17 -17.86 -7.21 -3.59
N GLY A 18 -17.28 -6.53 -2.60
CA GLY A 18 -17.71 -6.60 -1.19
C GLY A 18 -18.26 -5.26 -0.68
N PRO A 19 -19.09 -5.24 0.38
CA PRO A 19 -19.51 -3.98 1.00
C PRO A 19 -18.28 -3.19 1.46
N ALA A 20 -18.20 -1.92 1.09
CA ALA A 20 -17.14 -1.02 1.50
C ALA A 20 -17.18 -0.87 3.04
N VAL A 21 -16.20 -1.44 3.75
CA VAL A 21 -16.05 -1.25 5.19
C VAL A 21 -14.83 -0.36 5.41
N GLY A 22 -15.09 0.91 5.71
CA GLY A 22 -14.08 1.88 6.18
C GLY A 22 -13.65 2.89 5.11
N SER A 23 -14.19 4.09 5.20
CA SER A 23 -13.93 5.28 4.38
C SER A 23 -12.59 5.97 4.70
N GLY A 24 -11.50 5.22 4.83
CA GLY A 24 -10.19 5.78 5.23
C GLY A 24 -9.01 5.39 4.33
N GLY A 25 -9.17 4.40 3.44
CA GLY A 25 -8.07 3.98 2.54
C GLY A 25 -7.69 5.04 1.50
N GLU A 26 -8.65 5.86 1.09
CA GLU A 26 -8.46 6.95 0.13
C GLU A 26 -7.63 8.09 0.74
N ASP A 27 -7.95 8.49 1.98
CA ASP A 27 -7.18 9.49 2.74
C ASP A 27 -5.75 9.02 2.97
N LEU A 28 -5.56 7.74 3.31
CA LEU A 28 -4.23 7.15 3.46
C LEU A 28 -3.40 7.20 2.18
N LEU A 29 -4.02 7.02 1.00
CA LEU A 29 -3.34 7.15 -0.29
C LEU A 29 -2.99 8.60 -0.62
N ALA A 30 -3.89 9.54 -0.32
CA ALA A 30 -3.69 10.97 -0.58
C ALA A 30 -2.60 11.58 0.32
N GLU A 31 -2.51 11.12 1.58
CA GLU A 31 -1.54 11.60 2.57
C GLU A 31 -0.19 10.87 2.52
N ALA A 32 -0.08 9.76 1.78
CA ALA A 32 1.16 8.99 1.69
C ALA A 32 2.27 9.78 1.01
N ASP A 33 3.49 9.69 1.57
CA ASP A 33 4.70 10.20 0.93
C ASP A 33 5.08 9.35 -0.29
N THR A 34 4.80 8.04 -0.22
CA THR A 34 5.09 7.08 -1.27
C THR A 34 4.01 6.00 -1.32
N VAL A 35 3.54 5.68 -2.53
CA VAL A 35 2.57 4.61 -2.78
C VAL A 35 3.25 3.55 -3.62
N PHE A 36 3.40 2.35 -3.06
CA PHE A 36 3.92 1.19 -3.76
C PHE A 36 2.77 0.42 -4.41
N ALA A 37 2.85 0.20 -5.72
CA ALA A 37 1.93 -0.68 -6.43
C ALA A 37 2.55 -2.08 -6.56
N PHE A 38 1.94 -3.05 -5.88
CA PHE A 38 2.26 -4.47 -6.06
C PHE A 38 1.73 -4.97 -7.41
N PRO A 39 2.17 -6.12 -7.96
CA PRO A 39 1.59 -6.65 -9.20
C PRO A 39 0.09 -6.97 -9.07
N GLY A 40 -0.59 -7.10 -10.21
CA GLY A 40 -2.04 -7.37 -10.27
C GLY A 40 -2.93 -6.16 -10.56
N GLU A 41 -2.37 -5.09 -11.15
CA GLU A 41 -3.06 -3.86 -11.55
C GLU A 41 -3.58 -2.88 -10.46
N PRO A 42 -3.07 -2.83 -9.21
CA PRO A 42 -3.48 -1.81 -8.24
C PRO A 42 -2.98 -0.40 -8.61
N GLU A 43 -2.00 -0.28 -9.50
CA GLU A 43 -1.41 1.01 -9.93
C GLU A 43 -2.47 1.99 -10.46
N SER A 44 -3.44 1.52 -11.24
CA SER A 44 -4.50 2.39 -11.77
C SER A 44 -5.36 3.00 -10.65
N VAL A 45 -5.53 2.28 -9.53
CA VAL A 45 -6.22 2.78 -8.34
C VAL A 45 -5.32 3.77 -7.61
N ALA A 46 -4.03 3.44 -7.41
CA ALA A 46 -3.07 4.34 -6.79
C ALA A 46 -2.99 5.69 -7.52
N LEU A 47 -2.89 5.68 -8.85
CA LEU A 47 -2.82 6.88 -9.70
C LEU A 47 -4.10 7.72 -9.68
N PHE A 48 -5.22 7.18 -9.20
CA PHE A 48 -6.41 7.98 -9.01
C PHE A 48 -6.37 8.82 -7.73
N TYR A 49 -5.78 8.29 -6.66
CA TYR A 49 -5.79 8.92 -5.33
C TYR A 49 -4.49 9.64 -4.98
N ALA A 50 -3.38 9.30 -5.63
CA ALA A 50 -2.06 9.87 -5.37
C ALA A 50 -1.44 10.43 -6.66
N GLU A 51 -0.58 11.44 -6.51
CA GLU A 51 0.17 11.98 -7.63
C GLU A 51 1.13 10.94 -8.21
N ALA A 52 1.22 10.87 -9.54
CA ALA A 52 2.01 9.84 -10.24
C ALA A 52 3.49 9.79 -9.83
N TRP A 53 4.08 10.90 -9.38
CA TRP A 53 5.46 10.95 -8.92
C TRP A 53 5.68 10.31 -7.54
N ARG A 54 4.61 10.06 -6.78
CA ARG A 54 4.64 9.31 -5.51
C ARG A 54 4.41 7.81 -5.70
N VAL A 55 3.98 7.38 -6.88
CA VAL A 55 3.62 5.98 -7.15
C VAL A 55 4.84 5.22 -7.69
N GLU A 56 5.26 4.18 -6.97
CA GLU A 56 6.36 3.30 -7.33
C GLU A 56 5.88 1.87 -7.55
N ARG A 57 6.22 1.27 -8.69
CA ARG A 57 5.95 -0.16 -8.91
C ARG A 57 7.01 -1.00 -8.21
N ILE A 58 6.57 -2.06 -7.54
CA ILE A 58 7.46 -3.08 -7.00
C ILE A 58 7.01 -4.46 -7.45
N SER A 59 7.90 -5.44 -7.37
CA SER A 59 7.61 -6.85 -7.60
C SER A 59 7.86 -7.66 -6.33
N PRO A 60 7.33 -8.89 -6.21
CA PRO A 60 7.69 -9.79 -5.12
C PRO A 60 9.20 -10.04 -5.00
N ARG A 61 9.92 -10.02 -6.14
CA ARG A 61 11.35 -10.32 -6.21
C ARG A 61 12.22 -9.25 -5.57
N ASP A 62 11.85 -7.98 -5.71
CA ASP A 62 12.60 -6.83 -5.21
C ASP A 62 11.92 -6.09 -4.06
N GLY A 63 10.68 -6.44 -3.73
CA GLY A 63 9.85 -5.74 -2.75
C GLY A 63 10.53 -5.55 -1.39
N VAL A 64 11.18 -6.59 -0.86
CA VAL A 64 11.92 -6.47 0.41
C VAL A 64 13.04 -5.44 0.30
N ALA A 65 13.88 -5.52 -0.73
CA ALA A 65 15.01 -4.60 -0.92
C ALA A 65 14.55 -3.15 -1.16
N ARG A 66 13.46 -2.96 -1.91
CA ARG A 66 12.92 -1.63 -2.22
C ARG A 66 12.30 -0.97 -0.98
N LEU A 67 11.46 -1.70 -0.26
CA LEU A 67 10.77 -1.19 0.93
C LEU A 67 11.74 -0.96 2.09
N THR A 68 12.76 -1.82 2.28
CA THR A 68 13.83 -1.57 3.26
C THR A 68 14.67 -0.34 2.91
N GLY A 69 15.04 -0.18 1.65
CA GLY A 69 15.77 1.01 1.18
C GLY A 69 14.98 2.30 1.37
N TRP A 70 13.68 2.28 1.08
CA TRP A 70 12.77 3.40 1.36
C TRP A 70 12.70 3.72 2.85
N ALA A 71 12.47 2.72 3.71
CA ALA A 71 12.37 2.91 5.16
C ALA A 71 13.67 3.48 5.76
N ALA A 72 14.83 3.07 5.25
CA ALA A 72 16.13 3.59 5.67
C ALA A 72 16.38 5.05 5.23
N GLY A 73 15.72 5.50 4.16
CA GLY A 73 15.88 6.85 3.61
C GLY A 73 15.09 7.93 4.38
N GLY A 74 14.08 7.54 5.16
CA GLY A 74 13.20 8.48 5.85
C GLY A 74 12.61 7.90 7.15
N PRO A 75 13.15 8.25 8.34
CA PRO A 75 12.68 7.68 9.60
C PRO A 75 11.24 8.09 9.96
N ALA A 76 10.67 9.11 9.32
CA ALA A 76 9.28 9.54 9.51
C ALA A 76 8.39 9.32 8.27
N ALA A 77 8.84 8.53 7.30
CA ALA A 77 8.13 8.37 6.03
C ALA A 77 6.86 7.51 6.20
N ASN A 78 5.77 7.97 5.57
CA ASN A 78 4.49 7.25 5.51
C ASN A 78 4.30 6.66 4.12
N GLY A 79 4.27 5.33 4.05
CA GLY A 79 4.11 4.57 2.82
C GLY A 79 2.81 3.79 2.79
N VAL A 80 2.23 3.66 1.61
CA VAL A 80 1.12 2.73 1.35
C VAL A 80 1.57 1.68 0.35
N LEU A 81 1.38 0.40 0.66
CA LEU A 81 1.52 -0.70 -0.29
C LEU A 81 0.13 -1.14 -0.75
N LEU A 82 -0.19 -0.85 -2.00
CA LEU A 82 -1.47 -1.21 -2.60
C LEU A 82 -1.35 -2.54 -3.35
N VAL A 83 -2.25 -3.46 -3.02
CA VAL A 83 -2.25 -4.85 -3.50
C VAL A 83 -3.58 -5.14 -4.18
N ALA A 84 -3.54 -5.87 -5.28
CA ALA A 84 -4.75 -6.33 -5.93
C ALA A 84 -5.45 -7.38 -5.06
N GLY A 85 -6.75 -7.19 -4.82
CA GLY A 85 -7.50 -8.17 -4.05
C GLY A 85 -7.42 -7.98 -2.53
N ASP A 86 -7.51 -9.09 -1.78
CA ASP A 86 -7.31 -9.13 -0.32
C ASP A 86 -5.81 -9.37 0.00
N PRO A 87 -5.14 -8.44 0.71
CA PRO A 87 -3.74 -8.60 1.11
C PRO A 87 -3.47 -9.89 1.89
N THR A 88 -4.44 -10.38 2.66
CA THR A 88 -4.26 -11.59 3.48
C THR A 88 -4.28 -12.89 2.68
N ALA A 89 -4.75 -12.83 1.42
CA ALA A 89 -4.82 -13.98 0.52
C ALA A 89 -3.62 -14.05 -0.46
N ASP A 90 -2.79 -13.01 -0.55
CA ASP A 90 -1.66 -12.95 -1.49
C ASP A 90 -0.40 -13.59 -0.89
N VAL A 91 -0.07 -14.79 -1.37
CA VAL A 91 1.12 -15.57 -0.95
C VAL A 91 2.43 -14.83 -1.22
N ALA A 92 2.51 -14.11 -2.35
CA ALA A 92 3.73 -13.41 -2.73
C ALA A 92 3.95 -12.17 -1.84
N LEU A 93 2.88 -11.47 -1.49
CA LEU A 93 2.92 -10.41 -0.49
C LEU A 93 3.34 -10.95 0.87
N ILE A 94 2.73 -12.04 1.36
CA ILE A 94 3.08 -12.64 2.65
C ILE A 94 4.58 -12.92 2.75
N ALA A 95 5.17 -13.49 1.70
CA ALA A 95 6.62 -13.73 1.64
C ALA A 95 7.46 -12.44 1.72
N VAL A 96 6.99 -11.35 1.12
CA VAL A 96 7.64 -10.03 1.23
C VAL A 96 7.53 -9.49 2.66
N LEU A 97 6.34 -9.56 3.28
CA LEU A 97 6.12 -9.10 4.66
C LEU A 97 6.99 -9.88 5.67
N ASP A 98 7.10 -11.20 5.50
CA ASP A 98 8.00 -12.05 6.29
C ASP A 98 9.48 -11.70 6.08
N GLY A 99 9.84 -11.24 4.87
CA GLY A 99 11.15 -10.68 4.57
C GLY A 99 11.39 -9.39 5.36
N LEU A 100 10.46 -8.44 5.28
CA LEU A 100 10.55 -7.14 5.96
C LEU A 100 10.65 -7.28 7.48
N ALA A 101 9.86 -8.17 8.08
CA ALA A 101 9.93 -8.44 9.52
C ALA A 101 11.33 -8.88 9.98
N ARG A 102 12.13 -9.48 9.09
CA ARG A 102 13.51 -9.90 9.37
C ARG A 102 14.56 -8.85 9.03
N THR A 103 14.33 -8.03 8.00
CA THR A 103 15.35 -7.11 7.46
C THR A 103 15.15 -5.64 7.86
N ALA A 104 13.95 -5.26 8.28
CA ALA A 104 13.60 -3.91 8.70
C ALA A 104 12.72 -3.95 9.97
N PRO A 105 13.26 -4.37 11.12
CA PRO A 105 12.49 -4.50 12.37
C PRO A 105 11.96 -3.17 12.92
N ASP A 106 12.53 -2.04 12.48
CA ASP A 106 12.11 -0.69 12.87
C ASP A 106 10.99 -0.14 11.97
N LEU A 107 10.63 -0.84 10.88
CA LEU A 107 9.50 -0.49 10.03
C LEU A 107 8.18 -0.96 10.65
N ASP A 108 7.26 -0.03 10.90
CA ASP A 108 5.91 -0.36 11.37
C ASP A 108 5.03 -0.77 10.18
N VAL A 109 4.84 -2.09 10.00
CA VAL A 109 4.01 -2.63 8.93
C VAL A 109 2.62 -2.97 9.44
N ARG A 110 1.58 -2.40 8.82
CA ARG A 110 0.18 -2.61 9.21
C ARG A 110 -0.63 -3.11 8.02
N VAL A 111 -1.09 -4.34 8.08
CA VAL A 111 -2.03 -4.89 7.10
C VAL A 111 -3.45 -4.56 7.53
N VAL A 112 -4.13 -3.68 6.78
CA VAL A 112 -5.50 -3.29 7.12
C VAL A 112 -6.47 -4.23 6.41
N ALA A 113 -6.77 -5.34 7.08
CA ALA A 113 -7.75 -6.30 6.60
C ALA A 113 -9.12 -5.61 6.46
N GLY A 114 -9.77 -5.80 5.31
CA GLY A 114 -11.12 -5.30 5.07
C GLY A 114 -11.23 -3.83 4.62
N THR A 115 -10.19 -3.00 4.74
CA THR A 115 -10.17 -1.67 4.11
C THR A 115 -9.84 -1.81 2.64
N ARG A 116 -10.74 -1.30 1.81
CA ARG A 116 -10.73 -1.50 0.36
C ARG A 116 -10.73 -0.14 -0.33
N VAL A 117 -9.79 0.05 -1.26
CA VAL A 117 -9.78 1.22 -2.13
C VAL A 117 -10.32 0.79 -3.48
N ALA A 118 -11.53 1.22 -3.79
CA ALA A 118 -12.11 1.00 -5.11
C ALA A 118 -11.60 2.09 -6.07
N PRO A 119 -11.38 1.79 -7.35
CA PRO A 119 -11.29 2.86 -8.34
C PRO A 119 -12.63 3.63 -8.34
N PRO A 120 -12.62 4.95 -8.60
CA PRO A 120 -13.85 5.73 -8.74
C PRO A 120 -14.73 5.02 -9.76
N HIS A 121 -16.00 4.82 -9.41
CA HIS A 121 -16.93 4.27 -10.38
C HIS A 121 -16.91 5.15 -11.62
N ARG A 122 -16.53 4.58 -12.77
CA ARG A 122 -16.90 5.16 -14.06
C ARG A 122 -18.42 5.30 -13.99
N SER A 123 -18.91 6.53 -13.80
CA SER A 123 -20.30 6.83 -14.11
C SER A 123 -20.54 6.26 -15.50
N PRO A 124 -21.58 5.44 -15.70
CA PRO A 124 -21.93 5.08 -17.05
C PRO A 124 -22.31 6.40 -17.71
N LEU A 125 -21.45 6.88 -18.62
CA LEU A 125 -21.83 7.90 -19.59
C LEU A 125 -22.85 7.24 -20.51
N ILE A 126 -24.09 7.12 -20.05
CA ILE A 126 -25.20 6.70 -20.88
C ILE A 126 -25.68 7.98 -21.58
N GLY A 127 -25.28 8.11 -22.84
CA GLY A 127 -26.02 8.87 -23.84
C GLY A 127 -27.18 8.05 -24.40
#